data_AF-A0A6J6D5N1-F1
#
_entry.id   AF-A0A6J6D5N1-F1
#
_cell.length_a   1.000
_cell.length_b   1.000
_cell.length_c   1.000
_cell.angle_alpha   90.00
_cell.angle_beta   90.00
_cell.angle_gamma   90.00
#
_symmetry.space_group_name_H-M   'P 1'
#
loop_
_entity.id
_entity.type
_entity.pdbx_description
1 polymer ?
#
loop_
_entity_poly.entity_id
_entity_poly.type
_entity_poly.pdbx_seq_one_letter_code
_entity_poly.pdbx_strand_id
1 'polypeptide(L)' 'MKAKDSAGLAGPVMWNFEKFLVLPNGDIQRFRPKTKPDAPEVIEAIESALKA' A
#
# COMPACT_ATOMS: atom_id res chain seq x y z
N MET A 1 -9.21 -4.10 8.96
CA MET A 1 -9.10 -3.80 7.53
C MET A 1 -8.55 -5.05 6.82
N LYS A 2 -9.19 -5.55 5.76
CA LYS A 2 -8.86 -6.84 5.09
C LYS A 2 -7.81 -6.72 3.96
N ALA A 3 -7.10 -5.59 3.85
CA ALA A 3 -6.12 -5.37 2.79
C ALA A 3 -4.89 -6.28 3.00
N LYS A 4 -4.64 -7.17 2.02
CA LYS A 4 -3.46 -8.03 1.96
C LYS A 4 -2.25 -7.19 1.58
N ASP A 5 -1.09 -7.51 2.13
CA ASP A 5 0.18 -6.94 1.68
C ASP A 5 0.67 -7.63 0.38
N SER A 6 1.82 -7.19 -0.14
CA SER A 6 2.47 -7.80 -1.31
C SER A 6 2.86 -9.27 -1.14
N ALA A 7 2.90 -9.78 0.10
CA ALA A 7 3.12 -11.19 0.43
C ALA A 7 1.80 -11.98 0.62
N GLY A 8 0.64 -11.36 0.38
CA GLY A 8 -0.67 -11.99 0.51
C GLY A 8 -1.17 -12.17 1.95
N LEU A 9 -0.44 -11.64 2.95
CA LEU A 9 -0.74 -11.79 4.36
C LEU A 9 -1.73 -10.71 4.83
N ALA A 10 -2.91 -11.15 5.28
CA ALA A 10 -3.89 -10.31 5.97
C ALA A 10 -3.82 -10.54 7.48
N GLY A 11 -2.77 -10.01 8.12
CA GLY A 11 -2.62 -10.00 9.58
C GLY A 11 -3.09 -8.69 10.23
N PRO A 12 -3.28 -8.67 11.57
CA PRO A 12 -3.52 -7.43 12.31
C PRO A 12 -2.36 -6.44 12.12
N VAL A 13 -2.64 -5.15 12.22
CA VAL A 13 -1.60 -4.10 12.18
C VAL A 13 -0.68 -4.31 13.38
N MET A 14 0.52 -4.86 13.14
CA MET A 14 1.43 -5.24 14.22
C MET A 14 2.25 -4.06 14.78
N TRP A 15 2.29 -2.93 14.06
CA TRP A 15 3.08 -1.75 14.39
C TRP A 15 2.54 -0.50 13.67
N ASN A 16 2.76 0.69 14.25
CA ASN A 16 2.38 1.97 13.63
C ASN A 16 3.10 2.19 12.28
N PHE A 17 2.56 3.08 11.43
CA PHE A 17 3.12 3.51 10.15
C PHE A 17 2.99 2.54 8.96
N GLU A 18 1.98 1.68 8.93
CA GLU A 18 1.58 1.10 7.63
C GLU A 18 1.05 2.17 6.67
N LYS A 19 1.19 1.94 5.37
CA LYS A 19 0.67 2.85 4.34
C LYS A 19 -0.36 2.13 3.48
N PHE A 20 -1.38 2.86 3.09
CA PHE A 20 -2.48 2.35 2.27
C PHE A 20 -2.69 3.33 1.11
N LEU A 21 -2.51 2.85 -0.11
CA LEU A 21 -2.85 3.58 -1.33
C LEU A 21 -4.25 3.12 -1.78
N VAL A 22 -5.17 4.08 -1.90
CA VAL A 22 -6.53 3.84 -2.38
C VAL A 22 -6.61 4.27 -3.83
N LEU A 23 -6.97 3.34 -4.72
CA LEU A 23 -7.07 3.57 -6.15
C LEU A 23 -8.45 4.11 -6.55
N PRO A 24 -8.60 4.73 -7.74
CA PRO A 24 -9.89 5.28 -8.20
C PRO A 24 -11.01 4.23 -8.29
N ASN A 25 -10.66 2.97 -8.57
CA ASN A 25 -11.60 1.85 -8.64
C ASN A 25 -11.98 1.27 -7.25
N GLY A 26 -11.44 1.83 -6.16
CA GLY A 26 -11.67 1.38 -4.79
C GLY A 26 -10.72 0.29 -4.30
N ASP A 27 -9.79 -0.19 -5.13
CA ASP A 27 -8.78 -1.15 -4.69
C ASP A 27 -7.78 -0.51 -3.72
N ILE A 28 -7.25 -1.33 -2.81
CA ILE A 28 -6.31 -0.88 -1.77
C ILE A 28 -5.00 -1.65 -1.90
N GLN A 29 -3.91 -0.91 -2.11
CA GLN A 29 -2.55 -1.44 -1.99
C GLN A 29 -1.96 -1.10 -0.62
N ARG A 30 -1.42 -2.11 0.08
CA ARG A 30 -0.89 -1.99 1.44
C ARG A 30 0.63 -2.13 1.46
N PHE A 31 1.30 -1.17 2.07
CA PHE A 31 2.76 -1.18 2.29
C PHE A 31 3.08 -1.33 3.78
N ARG A 32 4.11 -2.13 4.07
CA ARG A 32 4.52 -2.45 5.44
C ARG A 32 5.20 -1.25 6.12
N PRO A 33 5.30 -1.23 7.47
CA PRO A 33 5.82 -0.07 8.19
C PRO A 33 7.23 0.37 7.79
N LYS A 34 8.07 -0.59 7.38
CA LYS A 34 9.46 -0.36 6.97
C LYS A 34 9.58 0.32 5.59
N THR A 35 8.55 0.25 4.76
CA THR A 35 8.51 0.99 3.48
C THR A 35 8.39 2.47 3.80
N LYS A 36 9.33 3.28 3.30
CA LYS A 36 9.25 4.74 3.46
C LYS A 36 8.14 5.31 2.55
N PRO A 37 7.50 6.43 2.94
CA PRO A 37 6.48 7.06 2.10
C PRO A 37 7.02 7.54 0.74
N ASP A 38 8.32 7.82 0.62
CA ASP A 38 9.03 8.21 -0.59
C ASP A 38 9.78 7.04 -1.26
N ALA A 39 9.50 5.81 -0.86
CA ALA A 39 10.10 4.64 -1.50
C ALA A 39 9.71 4.56 -2.99
N PRO A 40 10.60 4.12 -3.89
CA PRO A 40 10.31 3.99 -5.31
C PRO A 40 9.02 3.19 -5.58
N GLU A 41 8.80 2.10 -4.85
CA GLU A 41 7.59 1.27 -5.02
C GLU A 41 6.27 2.02 -4.70
N VAL A 42 6.30 3.03 -3.81
CA VAL A 42 5.12 3.83 -3.46
C VAL A 42 4.87 4.88 -4.54
N ILE A 43 5.93 5.54 -5.01
CA ILE A 43 5.86 6.54 -6.07
C ILE A 43 5.35 5.89 -7.37
N GLU A 44 5.95 4.77 -7.77
CA GLU A 44 5.55 4.03 -8.98
C GLU A 44 4.08 3.58 -8.92
N ALA A 45 3.61 3.13 -7.76
CA ALA A 45 2.21 2.75 -7.58
C ALA A 45 1.26 3.94 -7.73
N ILE A 46 1.63 5.12 -7.20
CA ILE A 46 0.85 6.36 -7.36
C ILE A 46 0.86 6.81 -8.83
N GLU A 47 2.02 6.87 -9.46
CA GLU A 47 2.14 7.30 -10.86
C GLU A 47 1.39 6.38 -11.83
N SER A 48 1.39 5.07 -11.54
CA SER A 48 0.61 4.10 -12.32
C SER A 48 -0.89 4.31 -12.15
N ALA A 49 -1.34 4.63 -10.92
CA ALA A 49 -2.74 4.93 -10.64
C ALA A 49 -3.23 6.21 -11.33
N LEU A 50 -2.36 7.20 -11.55
CA LEU A 50 -2.69 8.46 -12.22
C LEU A 50 -2.80 8.33 -13.75
N LYS A 51 -2.23 7.28 -14.34
CA LYS A 51 -2.29 7.01 -15.78
C LYS A 51 -3.51 6.17 -16.19
N ALA A 52 -4.20 5.56 -15.22
CA ALA A 52 -5.29 4.62 -15.41
C ALA A 52 -6.66 5.30 -15.58
#